data_AF-A0A424YQ13-F1
#
_entry.id   AF-A0A424YQ13-F1
#
_cell.length_a   1.000
_cell.length_b   1.000
_cell.length_c   1.000
_cell.angle_alpha   90.00
_cell.angle_beta   90.00
_cell.angle_gamma   90.00
#
_symmetry.space_group_name_H-M   'P 1'
#
loop_
_entity.id
_entity.type
_entity.pdbx_description
1 polymer ?
#
loop_
_entity_poly.entity_id
_entity_poly.type
_entity_poly.pdbx_seq_one_letter_code
_entity_poly.pdbx_strand_id
1 'polypeptide(L)'
;MMDRPPIPCRAATLCVCGAISEHTGGDYLSFPDLHRGSAYPVLPSPRLPVSDLPYPFQNDDPLSPGVLATYASAIRDEEIEHACVFDEHGTLLERLTGERMRIQFGHRALFCLTNTIFLHNHPRGSSFSLADIETACVFEMRSMMVVAGRGLDILMPPIEEAYFSRKLLRDIVGCYRIRSSAQSLSQRFEPNDGIWNYIAMDLSLRFWKMRLL
;
A
#
# COMPACT_ATOMS: atom_id res chain seq x y z
N MET A 1 -43.81 3.12 -30.13
CA MET A 1 -42.89 3.29 -29.00
C MET A 1 -42.30 1.92 -28.71
N MET A 2 -41.05 1.68 -29.08
CA MET A 2 -40.36 0.42 -28.80
C MET A 2 -39.45 0.63 -27.59
N ASP A 3 -39.73 -0.07 -26.51
CA ASP A 3 -38.88 -0.14 -25.32
C ASP A 3 -37.54 -0.75 -25.72
N ARG A 4 -36.48 0.05 -25.60
CA ARG A 4 -35.11 -0.47 -25.69
C ARG A 4 -34.82 -1.22 -24.39
N PRO A 5 -34.29 -2.45 -24.45
CA PRO A 5 -33.87 -3.16 -23.25
C PRO A 5 -32.73 -2.39 -22.56
N PRO A 6 -32.65 -2.44 -21.22
CA PRO A 6 -31.59 -1.79 -20.48
C PRO A 6 -30.24 -2.35 -20.92
N ILE A 7 -29.29 -1.45 -21.18
CA ILE A 7 -27.91 -1.80 -21.49
C ILE A 7 -27.34 -2.50 -20.23
N PRO A 8 -26.78 -3.71 -20.34
CA PRO A 8 -26.18 -4.37 -19.20
C PRO A 8 -24.96 -3.55 -18.75
N CYS A 9 -25.05 -2.98 -17.55
CA CYS A 9 -23.90 -2.40 -16.86
C CYS A 9 -22.86 -3.51 -16.65
N ARG A 10 -21.82 -3.51 -17.48
CA ARG A 10 -20.67 -4.40 -17.30
C ARG A 10 -19.99 -4.03 -15.98
N ALA A 11 -19.85 -5.00 -15.08
CA ALA A 11 -18.99 -4.86 -13.92
C ALA A 11 -17.57 -4.56 -14.38
N ALA A 12 -17.12 -3.32 -14.18
CA ALA A 12 -15.70 -3.00 -14.17
C ALA A 12 -15.05 -3.68 -12.96
N THR A 13 -14.26 -4.70 -13.22
CA THR A 13 -13.38 -5.33 -12.25
C THR A 13 -12.13 -4.46 -12.13
N LEU A 14 -12.01 -3.70 -11.05
CA LEU A 14 -10.72 -3.11 -10.68
C LEU A 14 -9.93 -4.17 -9.93
N CYS A 15 -8.87 -4.65 -10.58
CA CYS A 15 -7.98 -5.66 -10.04
C CYS A 15 -7.00 -4.99 -9.07
N VAL A 16 -7.35 -4.92 -7.79
CA VAL A 16 -6.36 -4.66 -6.74
C VAL A 16 -5.60 -5.96 -6.54
N CYS A 17 -4.28 -5.93 -6.73
CA CYS A 17 -3.34 -7.06 -6.69
C CYS A 17 -3.34 -8.03 -7.90
N GLY A 18 -2.77 -7.57 -9.02
CA GLY A 18 -2.39 -8.44 -10.13
C GLY A 18 -1.21 -7.86 -10.90
N ALA A 19 -0.10 -8.61 -10.93
CA ALA A 19 1.14 -8.27 -11.61
C ALA A 19 0.94 -7.54 -12.94
N ILE A 20 1.74 -6.50 -13.14
CA ILE A 20 2.04 -5.97 -14.47
C ILE A 20 2.47 -7.18 -15.31
N SER A 21 1.63 -7.60 -16.25
CA SER A 21 2.05 -8.47 -17.33
C SER A 21 3.03 -7.65 -18.16
N GLU A 22 4.33 -7.89 -17.95
CA GLU A 22 5.38 -7.37 -18.83
C GLU A 22 5.27 -8.07 -20.18
N HIS A 23 4.42 -7.53 -21.06
CA HIS A 23 4.64 -7.65 -22.49
C HIS A 23 5.55 -6.50 -22.93
N THR A 24 6.86 -6.73 -22.84
CA THR A 24 7.86 -5.94 -23.53
C THR A 24 8.65 -6.85 -24.47
N GLY A 25 8.22 -6.86 -25.74
CA GLY A 25 9.12 -7.22 -26.83
C GLY A 25 10.10 -6.09 -27.10
N GLY A 26 11.33 -6.46 -27.53
CA GLY A 26 12.36 -5.65 -28.23
C GLY A 26 12.85 -4.38 -27.50
N ASP A 27 14.13 -4.04 -27.41
CA ASP A 27 15.30 -4.49 -28.14
C ASP A 27 16.54 -4.42 -27.24
N TYR A 28 17.51 -5.27 -27.57
CA TYR A 28 18.86 -5.30 -27.02
C TYR A 28 19.56 -3.95 -27.16
N LEU A 29 20.00 -3.37 -26.04
CA LEU A 29 21.13 -2.45 -26.02
C LEU A 29 22.14 -2.95 -24.99
N SER A 30 23.23 -3.52 -25.50
CA SER A 30 24.40 -3.93 -24.74
C SER A 30 25.12 -2.71 -24.17
N PHE A 31 25.51 -2.75 -22.89
CA PHE A 31 26.46 -1.82 -22.29
C PHE A 31 27.48 -2.59 -21.43
N PRO A 32 28.72 -2.08 -21.33
CA PRO A 32 29.89 -2.87 -20.97
C PRO A 32 30.06 -3.08 -19.47
N ASP A 33 30.77 -4.16 -19.14
CA ASP A 33 31.23 -4.56 -17.81
C ASP A 33 31.86 -3.41 -17.03
N LEU A 34 31.36 -3.17 -15.82
CA LEU A 34 32.10 -2.50 -14.76
C LEU A 34 32.02 -3.31 -13.46
N HIS A 35 33.03 -4.15 -13.28
CA HIS A 35 33.42 -4.65 -11.97
C HIS A 35 33.94 -3.50 -11.09
N ARG A 36 33.32 -3.27 -9.92
CA ARG A 36 34.01 -3.24 -8.61
C ARG A 36 33.01 -3.02 -7.49
N GLY A 37 33.11 -3.87 -6.47
CA GLY A 37 32.26 -3.87 -5.30
C GLY A 37 32.42 -2.63 -4.41
N SER A 38 31.30 -2.25 -3.80
CA SER A 38 31.28 -1.39 -2.62
C SER A 38 30.34 -2.04 -1.61
N ALA A 39 30.92 -2.57 -0.54
CA ALA A 39 30.20 -3.08 0.61
C ALA A 39 29.71 -1.88 1.44
N TYR A 40 28.42 -1.58 1.38
CA TYR A 40 27.80 -0.67 2.35
C TYR A 40 27.49 -1.44 3.63
N PRO A 41 27.88 -0.94 4.82
CA PRO A 41 27.50 -1.57 6.08
C PRO A 41 25.99 -1.43 6.29
N VAL A 42 25.32 -2.54 6.60
CA VAL A 42 23.95 -2.57 7.09
C VAL A 42 23.94 -1.97 8.49
N LEU A 43 23.49 -0.72 8.62
CA LEU A 43 23.25 -0.13 9.93
C LEU A 43 21.99 -0.77 10.55
N PRO A 44 22.02 -1.14 11.85
CA PRO A 44 20.83 -1.63 12.52
C PRO A 44 19.76 -0.54 12.57
N SER A 45 18.54 -0.87 12.17
CA SER A 45 17.40 0.04 12.30
C SER A 45 17.24 0.45 13.77
N PRO A 46 17.25 1.75 14.10
CA PRO A 46 17.06 2.19 15.47
C PRO A 46 15.64 1.80 15.92
N ARG A 47 15.54 1.07 17.03
CA ARG A 47 14.28 0.90 17.76
C ARG A 47 14.03 2.20 18.51
N LEU A 48 13.24 3.09 17.92
CA LEU A 48 12.77 4.26 18.65
C LEU A 48 11.71 3.82 19.69
N PRO A 49 11.78 4.31 20.93
CA PRO A 49 10.72 4.14 21.90
C PRO A 49 9.44 4.82 21.40
N VAL A 50 8.29 4.21 21.70
CA VAL A 50 6.95 4.64 21.23
C VAL A 50 6.62 6.10 21.61
N SER A 51 7.33 6.68 22.59
CA SER A 51 7.14 8.05 23.09
C SER A 51 7.73 9.17 22.23
N ASP A 52 8.60 8.86 21.26
CA ASP A 52 9.28 9.87 20.43
C ASP A 52 8.73 9.94 18.99
N LEU A 53 7.55 9.36 18.74
CA LEU A 53 6.89 9.44 17.45
C LEU A 53 6.41 10.89 17.21
N PRO A 54 6.94 11.63 16.22
CA PRO A 54 6.34 12.89 15.83
C PRO A 54 4.94 12.60 15.28
N TYR A 55 3.98 13.35 15.80
CA TYR A 55 2.58 13.50 15.40
C TYR A 55 2.23 13.05 13.96
N PRO A 56 1.04 12.43 13.77
CA PRO A 56 -0.21 13.09 14.12
C PRO A 56 -1.20 12.15 14.82
N PHE A 57 -0.92 11.69 16.04
CA PHE A 57 -1.95 11.03 16.85
C PHE A 57 -2.02 11.71 18.22
N GLN A 58 -2.93 12.68 18.35
CA GLN A 58 -3.39 13.14 19.66
C GLN A 58 -4.29 12.06 20.29
N ASN A 59 -4.44 12.09 21.62
CA ASN A 59 -5.23 11.10 22.36
C ASN A 59 -6.73 11.08 22.01
N ASP A 60 -7.20 12.05 21.24
CA ASP A 60 -8.56 12.12 20.68
C ASP A 60 -8.58 11.91 19.15
N ASP A 61 -7.45 11.49 18.56
CA ASP A 61 -7.38 11.19 17.14
C ASP A 61 -8.10 9.85 16.89
N PRO A 62 -9.15 9.84 16.06
CA PRO A 62 -9.91 8.64 15.75
C PRO A 62 -9.10 7.50 15.12
N LEU A 63 -7.90 7.79 14.63
CA LEU A 63 -6.89 6.81 14.25
C LEU A 63 -6.06 6.30 15.44
N SER A 64 -6.61 6.34 16.66
CA SER A 64 -5.90 5.89 17.85
C SER A 64 -5.29 4.51 17.57
N PRO A 65 -3.96 4.35 17.73
CA PRO A 65 -3.29 3.13 17.30
C PRO A 65 -3.90 1.85 17.92
N GLY A 66 -4.56 1.95 19.08
CA GLY A 66 -5.27 0.84 19.72
C GLY A 66 -6.52 0.35 18.98
N VAL A 67 -7.34 1.24 18.42
CA VAL A 67 -8.54 0.85 17.67
C VAL A 67 -8.13 0.15 16.37
N LEU A 68 -7.21 0.76 15.61
CA LEU A 68 -6.70 0.16 14.37
C LEU A 68 -5.98 -1.17 14.62
N ALA A 69 -5.19 -1.27 15.69
CA ALA A 69 -4.53 -2.51 16.08
C ALA A 69 -5.54 -3.63 16.40
N THR A 70 -6.71 -3.30 16.95
CA THR A 70 -7.78 -4.27 17.20
C THR A 70 -8.32 -4.84 15.90
N TYR A 71 -8.63 -3.98 14.92
CA TYR A 71 -9.08 -4.44 13.60
C TYR A 71 -7.99 -5.18 12.83
N ALA A 72 -6.75 -4.68 12.87
CA ALA A 72 -5.60 -5.33 12.24
C ALA A 72 -5.39 -6.72 12.82
N SER A 73 -5.44 -6.88 14.14
CA SER A 73 -5.32 -8.19 14.80
C SER A 73 -6.47 -9.13 14.44
N ALA A 74 -7.67 -8.61 14.22
CA ALA A 74 -8.84 -9.41 13.85
C ALA A 74 -8.76 -9.98 12.43
N ILE A 75 -8.10 -9.30 11.49
CA ILE A 75 -7.98 -9.77 10.09
C ILE A 75 -6.60 -10.35 9.75
N ARG A 76 -5.63 -10.23 10.66
CA ARG A 76 -4.21 -10.58 10.43
C ARG A 76 -4.01 -12.01 9.94
N ASP A 77 -4.65 -12.95 10.63
CA ASP A 77 -4.39 -14.39 10.48
C ASP A 77 -5.37 -15.07 9.49
N GLU A 78 -6.18 -14.27 8.79
CA GLU A 78 -7.10 -14.78 7.77
C GLU A 78 -6.35 -15.32 6.55
N GLU A 79 -6.80 -16.45 6.00
CA GLU A 79 -6.13 -17.14 4.88
C GLU A 79 -6.33 -16.45 3.52
N ILE A 80 -7.28 -15.53 3.45
CA ILE A 80 -7.63 -14.72 2.27
C ILE A 80 -7.51 -13.23 2.60
N GLU A 81 -7.65 -12.38 1.59
CA GLU A 81 -7.64 -10.93 1.84
C GLU A 81 -8.96 -10.45 2.45
N HIS A 82 -8.84 -9.70 3.53
CA HIS A 82 -9.89 -8.99 4.22
C HIS A 82 -9.50 -7.52 4.31
N ALA A 83 -10.49 -6.63 4.24
CA ALA A 83 -10.27 -5.22 4.51
C ALA A 83 -11.34 -4.61 5.40
N CYS A 84 -10.93 -3.55 6.09
CA CYS A 84 -11.77 -2.64 6.84
C CYS A 84 -11.58 -1.24 6.25
N VAL A 85 -12.70 -0.59 5.94
CA VAL A 85 -12.74 0.80 5.46
C VAL A 85 -13.25 1.68 6.57
N PHE A 86 -12.53 2.76 6.85
CA PHE A 86 -12.87 3.72 7.90
C PHE A 86 -13.03 5.12 7.32
N ASP A 87 -13.94 5.91 7.89
CA ASP A 87 -13.99 7.33 7.59
C ASP A 87 -12.79 8.09 8.17
N GLU A 88 -12.74 9.40 7.92
CA GLU A 88 -11.71 10.28 8.47
C GLU A 88 -11.70 10.35 10.00
N HIS A 89 -12.78 9.89 10.62
CA HIS A 89 -12.97 9.75 12.06
C HIS A 89 -12.80 8.32 12.54
N GLY A 90 -12.11 7.45 11.79
CA GLY A 90 -11.76 6.10 12.25
C GLY A 90 -12.99 5.22 12.53
N THR A 91 -14.18 5.65 12.12
CA THR A 91 -15.41 4.90 12.25
C THR A 91 -15.46 3.89 11.12
N LEU A 92 -15.68 2.62 11.47
CA LEU A 92 -15.79 1.55 10.50
C LEU A 92 -17.02 1.79 9.61
N LEU A 93 -16.78 2.00 8.31
CA LEU A 93 -17.82 2.13 7.29
C LEU A 93 -18.21 0.77 6.71
N GLU A 94 -17.21 -0.03 6.36
CA GLU A 94 -17.43 -1.28 5.63
C GLU A 94 -16.34 -2.32 5.94
N ARG A 95 -16.73 -3.59 5.87
CA ARG A 95 -15.81 -4.73 5.85
C ARG A 95 -15.91 -5.41 4.51
N LEU A 96 -14.76 -5.66 3.90
CA LEU A 96 -14.65 -6.28 2.60
C LEU A 96 -13.96 -7.61 2.74
N THR A 97 -14.35 -8.58 1.93
CA THR A 97 -13.71 -9.88 1.83
C THR A 97 -13.40 -10.14 0.37
N GLY A 98 -12.14 -10.44 0.11
CA GLY A 98 -11.61 -10.73 -1.20
C GLY A 98 -11.44 -12.22 -1.45
N GLU A 99 -10.69 -12.51 -2.51
CA GLU A 99 -10.07 -13.81 -2.74
C GLU A 99 -8.66 -13.82 -2.13
N ARG A 100 -7.92 -14.92 -2.29
CA ARG A 100 -6.61 -15.14 -1.64
C ARG A 100 -5.55 -14.05 -1.88
N MET A 101 -5.72 -13.22 -2.89
CA MET A 101 -4.75 -12.18 -3.32
C MET A 101 -5.43 -10.93 -3.88
N ARG A 102 -6.75 -10.75 -3.72
CA ARG A 102 -7.48 -9.61 -4.32
C ARG A 102 -8.76 -9.28 -3.56
N ILE A 103 -8.99 -8.01 -3.29
CA ILE A 103 -10.31 -7.52 -2.88
C ILE A 103 -11.10 -7.07 -4.11
N GLN A 104 -12.27 -7.67 -4.34
CA GLN A 104 -13.17 -7.25 -5.41
C GLN A 104 -14.17 -6.22 -4.87
N PHE A 105 -14.27 -5.08 -5.55
CA PHE A 105 -15.21 -4.03 -5.20
C PHE A 105 -16.39 -4.03 -6.14
N GLY A 106 -17.61 -4.00 -5.59
CA GLY A 106 -18.79 -3.62 -6.38
C GLY A 106 -18.71 -2.16 -6.81
N HIS A 107 -19.35 -1.79 -7.92
CA HIS A 107 -19.33 -0.41 -8.45
C HIS A 107 -19.75 0.65 -7.44
N ARG A 108 -20.67 0.31 -6.53
CA ARG A 108 -21.09 1.21 -5.45
C ARG A 108 -20.04 1.34 -4.34
N ALA A 109 -19.36 0.25 -3.99
CA ALA A 109 -18.31 0.25 -2.98
C ALA A 109 -17.12 1.13 -3.40
N LEU A 110 -16.85 1.24 -4.71
CA LEU A 110 -15.79 2.12 -5.23
C LEU A 110 -15.96 3.59 -4.85
N PHE A 111 -17.20 4.11 -4.75
CA PHE A 111 -17.46 5.48 -4.30
C PHE A 111 -17.27 5.64 -2.78
N CYS A 112 -17.44 4.56 -2.03
CA CYS A 112 -17.30 4.57 -0.57
C CYS A 112 -15.84 4.56 -0.11
N LEU A 113 -14.88 4.31 -1.02
CA LEU A 113 -13.45 4.32 -0.70
C LEU A 113 -12.83 5.71 -0.73
N THR A 114 -13.51 6.71 -1.28
CA THR A 114 -12.93 8.03 -1.42
C THR A 114 -12.80 8.74 -0.08
N ASN A 115 -11.64 9.37 0.16
CA ASN A 115 -11.30 10.05 1.40
C ASN A 115 -11.30 9.16 2.66
N THR A 116 -11.09 7.84 2.48
CA THR A 116 -11.12 6.87 3.59
C THR A 116 -9.73 6.47 4.08
N ILE A 117 -9.69 5.81 5.23
CA ILE A 117 -8.57 4.98 5.65
C ILE A 117 -8.87 3.53 5.28
N PHE A 118 -7.95 2.90 4.56
CA PHE A 118 -8.08 1.52 4.12
C PHE A 118 -7.08 0.63 4.85
N LEU A 119 -7.56 -0.42 5.50
CA LEU A 119 -6.75 -1.43 6.19
C LEU A 119 -7.05 -2.81 5.60
N HIS A 120 -6.04 -3.52 5.14
CA HIS A 120 -6.17 -4.91 4.69
C HIS A 120 -5.04 -5.80 5.20
N ASN A 121 -5.25 -7.12 5.15
CA ASN A 121 -4.20 -8.09 5.46
C ASN A 121 -3.47 -8.56 4.21
N HIS A 122 -2.19 -8.91 4.37
CA HIS A 122 -1.43 -9.66 3.39
C HIS A 122 -1.10 -11.05 3.97
N PRO A 123 -1.86 -12.10 3.61
CA PRO A 123 -1.66 -13.46 4.14
C PRO A 123 -0.25 -14.01 3.87
N ARG A 124 0.41 -13.55 2.80
CA ARG A 124 1.78 -13.95 2.43
C ARG A 124 2.88 -13.20 3.19
N GLY A 125 2.52 -12.22 4.01
CA GLY A 125 3.46 -11.52 4.89
C GLY A 125 4.26 -10.39 4.24
N SER A 126 3.90 -9.92 3.05
CA SER A 126 4.56 -8.77 2.40
C SER A 126 4.01 -7.43 2.90
N SER A 127 4.82 -6.38 2.80
CA SER A 127 4.37 -4.98 2.91
C SER A 127 3.53 -4.55 1.69
N PHE A 128 3.44 -3.26 1.39
CA PHE A 128 2.69 -2.73 0.24
C PHE A 128 3.19 -3.25 -1.11
N SER A 129 2.25 -3.37 -2.04
CA SER A 129 2.46 -3.56 -3.46
C SER A 129 2.21 -2.26 -4.23
N LEU A 130 2.68 -2.16 -5.47
CA LEU A 130 2.32 -1.02 -6.33
C LEU A 130 0.80 -0.94 -6.60
N ALA A 131 0.09 -2.07 -6.56
CA ALA A 131 -1.36 -2.09 -6.73
C ALA A 131 -2.09 -1.46 -5.53
N ASP A 132 -1.57 -1.64 -4.31
CA ASP A 132 -2.09 -0.96 -3.11
C ASP A 132 -1.94 0.56 -3.26
N ILE A 133 -0.78 1.02 -3.74
CA ILE A 133 -0.52 2.45 -3.96
C ILE A 133 -1.41 3.01 -5.07
N GLU A 134 -1.55 2.28 -6.18
CA GLU A 134 -2.45 2.68 -7.26
C GLU A 134 -3.88 2.82 -6.75
N THR A 135 -4.35 1.86 -5.98
CA THR A 135 -5.67 1.90 -5.33
C THR A 135 -5.82 3.14 -4.45
N ALA A 136 -4.85 3.38 -3.56
CA ALA A 136 -4.86 4.54 -2.68
C ALA A 136 -4.95 5.85 -3.46
N CYS A 137 -4.19 5.98 -4.56
CA CYS A 137 -4.18 7.18 -5.39
C CYS A 137 -5.40 7.33 -6.30
N VAL A 138 -5.98 6.23 -6.77
CA VAL A 138 -7.19 6.24 -7.62
C VAL A 138 -8.41 6.68 -6.81
N PHE A 139 -8.49 6.25 -5.54
CA PHE A 139 -9.59 6.60 -4.66
C PHE A 139 -9.31 7.82 -3.78
N GLU A 140 -8.17 8.48 -3.88
CA GLU A 140 -7.85 9.62 -3.00
C GLU A 140 -7.99 9.24 -1.53
N MET A 141 -7.42 8.08 -1.16
CA MET A 141 -7.44 7.61 0.22
C MET A 141 -6.58 8.52 1.10
N ARG A 142 -6.95 8.63 2.37
CA ARG A 142 -6.19 9.37 3.39
C ARG A 142 -5.02 8.54 3.94
N SER A 143 -5.19 7.22 3.99
CA SER A 143 -4.17 6.29 4.47
C SER A 143 -4.40 4.90 3.90
N MET A 144 -3.30 4.21 3.61
CA MET A 144 -3.25 2.81 3.23
C MET A 144 -2.50 2.04 4.30
N MET A 145 -3.11 0.99 4.85
CA MET A 145 -2.57 0.21 5.95
C MET A 145 -2.59 -1.27 5.61
N VAL A 146 -1.48 -1.95 5.87
CA VAL A 146 -1.32 -3.38 5.61
C VAL A 146 -0.91 -4.08 6.88
N VAL A 147 -1.66 -5.11 7.28
CA VAL A 147 -1.25 -6.03 8.33
C VAL A 147 -0.68 -7.32 7.73
N ALA A 148 0.55 -7.66 8.11
CA ALA A 148 1.31 -8.78 7.57
C ALA A 148 2.01 -9.49 8.71
N GLY A 149 1.47 -10.63 9.14
CA GLY A 149 1.88 -11.28 10.38
C GLY A 149 1.88 -10.27 11.53
N ARG A 150 2.96 -10.17 12.30
CA ARG A 150 3.02 -9.24 13.45
C ARG A 150 3.32 -7.78 13.06
N GLY A 151 3.44 -7.46 11.78
CA GLY A 151 3.68 -6.10 11.30
C GLY A 151 2.38 -5.41 10.88
N LEU A 152 2.24 -4.14 11.25
CA LEU A 152 1.26 -3.22 10.67
C LEU A 152 2.04 -2.08 10.01
N ASP A 153 1.99 -2.03 8.69
CA ASP A 153 2.60 -1.00 7.87
C ASP A 153 1.53 0.05 7.54
N ILE A 154 1.86 1.34 7.71
CA ILE A 154 0.94 2.47 7.53
C ILE A 154 1.61 3.47 6.58
N LEU A 155 0.96 3.79 5.47
CA LEU A 155 1.42 4.77 4.50
C LEU A 155 0.37 5.87 4.31
N MET A 156 0.83 7.10 4.41
CA MET A 156 0.03 8.30 4.21
C MET A 156 0.73 9.25 3.23
N PRO A 157 -0.02 10.12 2.54
CA PRO A 157 0.55 11.15 1.68
C PRO A 157 1.43 12.13 2.48
N PRO A 158 2.23 12.97 1.79
CA PRO A 158 3.00 14.06 2.40
C PRO A 158 2.15 14.94 3.31
N ILE A 159 2.76 15.63 4.26
CA ILE A 159 2.02 16.45 5.24
C ILE A 159 1.21 17.58 4.58
N GLU A 160 1.66 18.04 3.41
CA GLU A 160 1.02 19.07 2.60
C GLU A 160 -0.17 18.54 1.78
N GLU A 161 -0.32 17.22 1.66
CA GLU A 161 -1.39 16.56 0.90
C GLU A 161 -2.33 15.80 1.85
N ALA A 162 -3.63 16.08 1.79
CA ALA A 162 -4.62 15.39 2.62
C ALA A 162 -4.88 13.94 2.16
N TYR A 163 -4.67 13.66 0.87
CA TYR A 163 -5.01 12.40 0.21
C TYR A 163 -3.93 11.99 -0.78
N PHE A 164 -3.87 10.69 -1.09
CA PHE A 164 -3.06 10.22 -2.22
C PHE A 164 -3.60 10.77 -3.53
N SER A 165 -2.71 11.24 -4.41
CA SER A 165 -3.10 11.84 -5.70
C SER A 165 -2.52 11.08 -6.89
N ARG A 166 -3.12 11.24 -8.07
CA ARG A 166 -2.57 10.67 -9.31
C ARG A 166 -1.17 11.20 -9.64
N LYS A 167 -0.88 12.44 -9.24
CA LYS A 167 0.46 13.03 -9.35
C LYS A 167 1.43 12.22 -8.49
N LEU A 168 1.07 11.99 -7.23
CA LEU A 168 1.86 11.22 -6.28
C LEU A 168 2.09 9.77 -6.76
N LEU A 169 1.08 9.13 -7.37
CA LEU A 169 1.23 7.80 -7.95
C LEU A 169 2.39 7.72 -8.95
N ARG A 170 2.44 8.65 -9.90
CA ARG A 170 3.50 8.69 -10.92
C ARG A 170 4.87 8.82 -10.27
N ASP A 171 4.98 9.68 -9.25
CA ASP A 171 6.24 9.96 -8.57
C ASP A 171 6.68 8.73 -7.75
N ILE A 172 5.75 8.07 -7.04
CA ILE A 172 5.99 6.80 -6.32
C ILE A 172 6.45 5.69 -7.27
N VAL A 173 5.76 5.49 -8.40
CA VAL A 173 6.13 4.46 -9.39
C VAL A 173 7.52 4.74 -9.96
N GLY A 174 7.85 6.00 -10.23
CA GLY A 174 9.18 6.42 -10.67
C GLY A 174 10.25 6.05 -9.65
N CYS A 175 10.08 6.45 -8.39
CA CYS A 175 11.01 6.11 -7.32
C CYS A 175 11.12 4.60 -7.11
N TYR A 176 10.01 3.87 -7.10
CA TYR A 176 10.00 2.41 -6.98
C TYR A 176 10.84 1.75 -8.07
N ARG A 177 10.65 2.13 -9.34
CA ARG A 177 11.43 1.58 -10.47
C ARG A 177 12.92 1.84 -10.32
N ILE A 178 13.30 3.08 -9.99
CA ILE A 178 14.70 3.46 -9.77
C ILE A 178 15.31 2.64 -8.64
N ARG A 179 14.65 2.60 -7.47
CA ARG A 179 15.15 1.90 -6.28
C ARG A 179 15.22 0.39 -6.48
N SER A 180 14.24 -0.21 -7.14
CA SER A 180 14.26 -1.63 -7.51
C SER A 180 15.39 -1.95 -8.49
N SER A 181 15.66 -1.06 -9.46
CA SER A 181 16.76 -1.26 -10.41
C SER A 181 18.14 -1.15 -9.76
N ALA A 182 18.28 -0.39 -8.67
CA ALA A 182 19.55 -0.23 -7.95
C ALA A 182 19.89 -1.44 -7.04
N GLN A 183 18.96 -2.36 -6.82
CA GLN A 183 19.19 -3.58 -6.03
C GLN A 183 20.04 -4.59 -6.80
N SER A 184 20.85 -5.37 -6.07
CA SER A 184 21.58 -6.48 -6.66
C SER A 184 20.61 -7.51 -7.24
N LEU A 185 21.03 -8.28 -8.25
CA LEU A 185 20.18 -9.31 -8.86
C LEU A 185 19.61 -10.29 -7.82
N SER A 186 20.39 -10.68 -6.81
CA SER A 186 19.91 -11.56 -5.73
C SER A 186 18.84 -10.92 -4.85
N GLN A 187 18.88 -9.60 -4.67
CA GLN A 187 17.90 -8.86 -3.86
C GLN A 187 16.60 -8.57 -4.63
N ARG A 188 16.64 -8.57 -5.97
CA ARG A 188 15.43 -8.35 -6.79
C ARG A 188 14.43 -9.50 -6.73
N PHE A 189 14.84 -10.69 -6.28
CA PHE A 189 13.97 -11.86 -6.16
C PHE A 189 13.37 -12.03 -4.76
N GLU A 190 13.77 -11.20 -3.79
CA GLU A 190 13.26 -11.23 -2.42
C GLU A 190 12.29 -10.06 -2.20
N PRO A 191 11.17 -10.24 -1.45
CA PRO A 191 10.31 -9.14 -1.05
C PRO A 191 11.12 -8.12 -0.23
N ASN A 192 11.45 -6.98 -0.84
CA ASN A 192 12.17 -5.92 -0.16
C ASN A 192 11.19 -4.94 0.48
N ASP A 193 10.63 -5.31 1.62
CA ASP A 193 9.81 -4.42 2.47
C ASP A 193 10.56 -3.12 2.83
N GLY A 194 11.89 -3.14 2.78
CA GLY A 194 12.74 -1.98 2.99
C GLY A 194 12.59 -0.89 1.91
N ILE A 195 12.11 -1.23 0.71
CA ILE A 195 12.02 -0.26 -0.40
C ILE A 195 11.10 0.91 -0.07
N TRP A 196 10.02 0.66 0.68
CA TRP A 196 9.05 1.68 1.05
C TRP A 196 9.62 2.72 2.01
N ASN A 197 10.60 2.37 2.85
CA ASN A 197 11.31 3.36 3.66
C ASN A 197 12.04 4.38 2.79
N TYR A 198 12.74 3.92 1.75
CA TYR A 198 13.48 4.80 0.85
C TYR A 198 12.53 5.67 0.01
N ILE A 199 11.46 5.08 -0.52
CA ILE A 199 10.45 5.82 -1.29
C ILE A 199 9.78 6.88 -0.41
N ALA A 200 9.41 6.52 0.82
CA ALA A 200 8.79 7.45 1.75
C ALA A 200 9.72 8.62 2.09
N MET A 201 11.00 8.35 2.31
CA MET A 201 12.00 9.39 2.53
C MET A 201 12.18 10.29 1.29
N ASP A 202 12.29 9.72 0.08
CA ASP A 202 12.50 10.47 -1.16
C ASP A 202 11.32 11.40 -1.50
N LEU A 203 10.10 10.97 -1.18
CA LEU A 203 8.86 11.68 -1.53
C LEU A 203 8.18 12.35 -0.34
N SER A 204 8.85 12.39 0.83
CA SER A 204 8.29 12.91 2.08
C SER A 204 6.93 12.27 2.46
N LEU A 205 6.72 11.00 2.09
CA LEU A 205 5.56 10.25 2.55
C LEU A 205 5.71 9.96 4.05
N ARG A 206 4.58 9.88 4.74
CA ARG A 206 4.56 9.44 6.12
C ARG A 206 4.39 7.93 6.13
N PHE A 207 5.47 7.21 6.42
CA PHE A 207 5.49 5.75 6.46
C PHE A 207 5.91 5.22 7.83
N TRP A 208 5.03 4.46 8.48
CA TRP A 208 5.26 3.91 9.81
C TRP A 208 5.10 2.39 9.83
N LYS A 209 5.86 1.73 10.68
CA LYS A 209 5.77 0.29 10.91
C LYS A 209 5.59 0.02 12.40
N MET A 210 4.49 -0.62 12.74
CA MET A 210 4.14 -1.02 14.09
C MET A 210 4.25 -2.53 14.24
N ARG A 211 4.58 -2.98 15.45
CA ARG A 211 4.55 -4.40 15.81
C ARG A 211 3.33 -4.68 16.66
N LEU A 212 2.48 -5.59 16.20
CA LEU A 212 1.33 -6.10 16.95
C LEU A 212 1.81 -7.11 18.00
N LEU A 213 1.17 -7.09 19.18
CA LEU A 213 1.47 -7.98 20.29
C LEU A 213 0.96 -9.41 20.04
#